data_AF-A0A0E0CFF4-F1
#
_entry.id   AF-A0A0E0CFF4-F1
#
_cell.length_a   1.000
_cell.length_b   1.000
_cell.length_c   1.000
_cell.angle_alpha   90.00
_cell.angle_beta   90.00
_cell.angle_gamma   90.00
#
_symmetry.space_group_name_H-M   'P 1'
#
loop_
_entity.id
_entity.type
_entity.pdbx_description
1 polymer ?
#
loop_
_entity_poly.entity_id
_entity_poly.type
_entity_poly.pdbx_seq_one_letter_code
_entity_poly.pdbx_strand_id
1 'polypeptide(L)'
;MPPPPYVHAADYKHVVGDTCAYAAVGNSHILLSSMRHGTYSFDTARATWSKAGDWTLPFSDHAEFVPEHGLWFGLSAADDGVLGAWDLSSSTVQQPEPPPPAHPGCRDFAVPGPSRRRARPSHAIDLGEFTEVYSSHVIHLGDSKLCVAKLYTVSRRGTCTEYCCDFESDERNFAVLTGVEVVRGHDDELRIITHKSQRYRFGERYIPTSVL
;
A
#
# COMPACT_ATOMS: atom_id res chain seq x y z
N MET A 1 -5.83 -17.95 13.36
CA MET A 1 -5.15 -16.98 14.23
C MET A 1 -6.22 -16.31 15.10
N PRO A 2 -6.08 -16.27 16.44
CA PRO A 2 -6.99 -15.49 17.30
C PRO A 2 -6.89 -14.00 16.94
N PRO A 3 -7.97 -13.20 17.15
CA PRO A 3 -7.93 -11.78 16.83
C PRO A 3 -6.89 -11.04 17.70
N PRO A 4 -6.34 -9.92 17.21
CA PRO A 4 -5.43 -9.09 18.01
C PRO A 4 -6.08 -8.57 19.29
N PRO A 5 -5.33 -8.40 20.40
CA PRO A 5 -5.92 -8.03 21.70
C PRO A 5 -6.72 -6.73 21.70
N TYR A 6 -6.36 -5.78 20.84
CA TYR A 6 -7.00 -4.46 20.79
C TYR A 6 -8.48 -4.51 20.36
N VAL A 7 -8.96 -5.59 19.72
CA VAL A 7 -10.38 -5.72 19.39
C VAL A 7 -11.28 -5.82 20.63
N HIS A 8 -10.68 -6.12 21.79
CA HIS A 8 -11.35 -6.23 23.08
C HIS A 8 -11.16 -4.97 23.95
N ALA A 9 -10.47 -3.94 23.44
CA ALA A 9 -10.31 -2.68 24.15
C ALA A 9 -11.66 -1.96 24.29
N ALA A 10 -11.88 -1.29 25.42
CA ALA A 10 -13.17 -0.63 25.71
C ALA A 10 -13.52 0.50 24.74
N ASP A 11 -12.50 1.09 24.10
CA ASP A 11 -12.59 2.15 23.09
C ASP A 11 -12.55 1.62 21.65
N TYR A 12 -12.50 0.29 21.45
CA TYR A 12 -12.50 -0.31 20.13
C TYR A 12 -13.79 0.06 19.38
N LYS A 13 -13.60 0.74 18.26
CA LYS A 13 -14.65 1.01 17.27
C LYS A 13 -14.13 0.53 15.94
N HIS A 14 -14.88 -0.36 15.28
CA HIS A 14 -14.62 -0.72 13.90
C HIS A 14 -14.93 0.49 13.01
N VAL A 15 -13.93 1.32 12.78
CA VAL A 15 -14.04 2.50 11.90
C VAL A 15 -13.55 2.08 10.52
N VAL A 16 -14.40 2.29 9.51
CA VAL A 16 -14.00 2.14 8.11
C VAL A 16 -12.80 3.05 7.86
N GLY A 17 -11.68 2.48 7.40
CA GLY A 17 -10.42 3.21 7.21
C GLY A 17 -9.42 3.14 8.37
N ASP A 18 -9.62 2.28 9.38
CA ASP A 18 -8.52 1.87 10.27
C ASP A 18 -7.55 0.96 9.49
N THR A 19 -6.72 1.57 8.63
CA THR A 19 -5.77 0.85 7.79
C THR A 19 -4.82 0.07 8.68
N CYS A 20 -4.83 -1.24 8.51
CA CYS A 20 -3.88 -2.10 9.18
C CYS A 20 -2.72 -2.37 8.23
N ALA A 21 -1.50 -2.16 8.72
CA ALA A 21 -0.31 -2.62 8.03
C ALA A 21 0.20 -3.89 8.70
N TYR A 22 0.79 -4.80 7.93
CA TYR A 22 1.35 -6.03 8.46
C TYR A 22 2.60 -6.49 7.71
N ALA A 23 3.42 -7.31 8.37
CA ALA A 23 4.57 -7.97 7.75
C ALA A 23 4.88 -9.27 8.48
N ALA A 24 5.27 -10.30 7.74
CA ALA A 24 5.85 -11.51 8.33
C ALA A 24 7.31 -11.23 8.72
N VAL A 25 7.70 -11.52 9.96
CA VAL A 25 9.05 -11.26 10.48
C VAL A 25 9.69 -12.54 10.99
N GLY A 26 10.91 -12.81 10.52
CA GLY A 26 11.59 -14.08 10.77
C GLY A 26 10.75 -15.26 10.30
N ASN A 27 10.76 -16.35 11.08
CA ASN A 27 10.09 -17.60 10.70
C ASN A 27 8.80 -17.88 11.48
N SER A 28 8.45 -17.04 12.45
CA SER A 28 7.35 -17.33 13.36
C SER A 28 6.54 -16.14 13.82
N HIS A 29 6.84 -14.92 13.36
CA HIS A 29 6.14 -13.73 13.82
C HIS A 29 5.41 -13.01 12.68
N ILE A 30 4.26 -12.43 13.00
CA ILE A 30 3.54 -11.49 12.14
C ILE A 30 3.40 -10.19 12.91
N LEU A 31 3.92 -9.09 12.37
CA LEU A 31 3.61 -7.76 12.88
C LEU A 31 2.31 -7.29 12.27
N LEU A 32 1.48 -6.65 13.10
CA LEU A 32 0.23 -6.03 12.70
C LEU A 32 0.09 -4.71 13.45
N SER A 33 -0.12 -3.62 12.73
CA SER A 33 -0.37 -2.31 13.33
C SER A 33 -1.78 -1.82 13.02
N SER A 34 -2.44 -1.23 14.01
CA SER A 34 -3.66 -0.43 13.86
C SER A 34 -3.32 1.02 14.18
N MET A 35 -3.88 1.97 13.43
CA MET A 35 -3.58 3.40 13.62
C MET A 35 -3.89 3.89 15.04
N ARG A 36 -4.88 3.27 15.69
CA ARG A 36 -5.38 3.71 17.01
C ARG A 36 -4.76 2.94 18.18
N HIS A 37 -4.26 1.74 17.93
CA HIS A 37 -3.90 0.81 19.01
C HIS A 37 -2.42 0.41 19.03
N GLY A 38 -1.64 0.89 18.05
CA GLY A 38 -0.23 0.60 17.91
C GLY A 38 0.06 -0.72 17.20
N THR A 39 1.27 -1.24 17.39
CA THR A 39 1.78 -2.43 16.73
C THR A 39 1.84 -3.61 17.69
N TYR A 40 1.39 -4.76 17.19
CA TYR A 40 1.39 -6.04 17.90
C TYR A 40 2.18 -7.07 17.10
N SER A 41 2.79 -8.01 17.81
CA SER A 41 3.46 -9.16 17.23
C SER A 41 2.69 -10.42 17.58
N PHE A 42 2.36 -11.23 16.57
CA PHE A 42 1.77 -12.54 16.73
C PHE A 42 2.82 -13.62 16.55
N ASP A 43 3.11 -14.37 17.62
CA ASP A 43 3.92 -15.58 17.54
C ASP A 43 3.02 -16.73 17.03
N THR A 44 3.26 -17.14 15.79
CA THR A 44 2.54 -18.21 15.10
C THR A 44 2.78 -19.60 15.70
N ALA A 45 3.94 -19.83 16.33
CA ALA A 45 4.27 -21.11 16.96
C ALA A 45 3.56 -21.26 18.32
N ARG A 46 3.46 -20.16 19.07
CA ARG A 46 2.78 -20.12 20.37
C ARG A 46 1.29 -19.76 20.28
N ALA A 47 0.86 -19.26 19.12
CA ALA A 47 -0.46 -18.66 18.89
C ALA A 47 -0.81 -17.54 19.88
N THR A 48 0.17 -16.70 20.23
CA THR A 48 0.03 -15.63 21.23
C THR A 48 0.38 -14.26 20.66
N TRP A 49 -0.30 -13.23 21.16
CA TRP A 49 -0.02 -11.84 20.84
C TRP A 49 0.81 -11.16 21.93
N SER A 50 1.74 -10.31 21.52
CA SER A 50 2.46 -9.35 22.37
C SER A 50 2.36 -7.95 21.76
N LYS A 51 2.45 -6.91 22.58
CA LYS A 51 2.48 -5.53 22.10
C LYS A 51 3.92 -5.13 21.76
N ALA A 52 4.15 -4.74 20.52
CA ALA A 52 5.46 -4.28 20.04
C ALA A 52 5.67 -2.78 20.29
N GLY A 53 4.59 -1.98 20.32
CA GLY A 53 4.70 -0.58 20.76
C GLY A 53 3.47 0.26 20.45
N ASP A 54 3.47 1.47 20.98
CA ASP A 54 2.45 2.51 20.76
C ASP A 54 2.73 3.35 19.50
N TRP A 55 3.22 2.69 18.45
CA TRP A 55 3.53 3.25 17.15
C TRP A 55 2.95 2.35 16.06
N THR A 56 2.80 2.87 14.85
CA THR A 56 2.34 2.13 13.67
C THR A 56 3.50 1.75 12.77
N LEU A 57 3.35 0.69 11.99
CA LEU A 57 4.35 0.35 10.99
C LEU A 57 4.53 1.52 9.99
N PRO A 58 5.76 1.79 9.54
CA PRO A 58 6.09 2.95 8.71
C PRO A 58 5.69 2.80 7.22
N PHE A 59 4.88 1.78 6.91
CA PHE A 59 4.42 1.45 5.57
C PHE A 59 2.92 1.14 5.57
N SER A 60 2.29 1.26 4.41
CA SER A 60 0.88 0.97 4.16
C SER A 60 0.68 -0.49 3.77
N ASP A 61 -0.43 -1.08 4.21
CA ASP A 61 -0.92 -2.43 3.92
C ASP A 61 0.06 -3.56 4.24
N HIS A 62 1.14 -3.70 3.47
CA HIS A 62 2.06 -4.82 3.56
C HIS A 62 3.50 -4.44 3.19
N ALA A 63 4.47 -5.03 3.90
CA ALA A 63 5.86 -5.03 3.49
C ALA A 63 6.38 -6.46 3.28
N GLU A 64 7.00 -6.67 2.11
CA GLU A 64 7.49 -7.97 1.65
C GLU A 64 8.98 -8.14 2.00
N PHE A 65 9.34 -9.29 2.57
CA PHE A 65 10.74 -9.59 2.87
C PHE A 65 11.52 -9.99 1.61
N VAL A 66 12.68 -9.37 1.41
CA VAL A 66 13.63 -9.72 0.32
C VAL A 66 14.90 -10.30 0.94
N PRO A 67 15.07 -11.64 0.93
CA PRO A 67 16.19 -12.32 1.57
C PRO A 67 17.58 -11.84 1.12
N GLU A 68 17.73 -11.49 -0.15
CA GLU A 68 18.96 -11.01 -0.78
C GLU A 68 19.44 -9.68 -0.18
N HIS A 69 18.55 -8.96 0.50
CA HIS A 69 18.87 -7.71 1.17
C HIS A 69 18.63 -7.75 2.68
N GLY A 70 17.96 -8.78 3.21
CA GLY A 70 17.64 -8.88 4.63
C GLY A 70 16.71 -7.77 5.12
N LEU A 71 15.86 -7.23 4.23
CA LEU A 71 15.02 -6.06 4.49
C LEU A 71 13.59 -6.30 4.01
N TRP A 72 12.67 -5.51 4.56
CA TRP A 72 11.27 -5.49 4.19
C TRP A 72 10.97 -4.28 3.31
N PHE A 73 10.35 -4.53 2.16
CA PHE A 73 10.02 -3.52 1.15
C PHE A 73 8.51 -3.28 1.12
N GLY A 74 8.12 -2.02 1.28
CA GLY A 74 6.72 -1.61 1.38
C GLY A 74 6.52 -0.18 0.90
N LEU A 75 5.28 0.19 0.63
CA LEU A 75 4.95 1.58 0.29
C LEU A 75 4.86 2.42 1.57
N SER A 76 5.49 3.58 1.59
CA SER A 76 5.55 4.44 2.76
C SER A 76 4.15 4.85 3.22
N ALA A 77 3.93 4.80 4.53
CA ALA A 77 2.69 5.30 5.13
C ALA A 77 2.53 6.82 4.97
N ALA A 78 3.64 7.55 4.81
CA ALA A 78 3.63 9.00 4.63
C ALA A 78 3.33 9.43 3.19
N ASP A 79 3.64 8.58 2.21
CA ASP A 79 3.47 8.83 0.79
C ASP A 79 3.43 7.48 0.05
N ASP A 80 2.23 7.06 -0.36
CA ASP A 80 2.00 5.77 -1.00
C ASP A 80 2.72 5.66 -2.36
N GLY A 81 3.23 6.77 -2.91
CA GLY A 81 4.07 6.80 -4.10
C GLY A 81 5.55 6.51 -3.86
N VAL A 82 5.96 6.28 -2.61
CA VAL A 82 7.34 5.97 -2.24
C VAL A 82 7.49 4.52 -1.80
N LEU A 83 8.33 3.75 -2.51
CA LEU A 83 8.76 2.41 -2.08
C LEU A 83 9.97 2.54 -1.15
N GLY A 84 9.79 2.18 0.11
CA GLY A 84 10.84 2.19 1.14
C GLY A 84 11.36 0.79 1.49
N ALA A 85 12.40 0.77 2.32
CA ALA A 85 12.92 -0.45 2.93
C ALA A 85 13.12 -0.24 4.44
N TRP A 86 12.76 -1.24 5.24
CA TRP A 86 12.88 -1.21 6.70
C TRP A 86 13.48 -2.49 7.25
N ASP A 87 14.25 -2.37 8.33
CA ASP A 87 14.67 -3.51 9.13
C ASP A 87 13.64 -3.73 10.24
N LEU A 88 12.86 -4.81 10.11
CA LEU A 88 11.83 -5.18 11.08
C LEU A 88 12.30 -6.27 12.07
N SER A 89 13.55 -6.69 11.98
CA SER A 89 14.07 -7.85 12.75
C SER A 89 13.90 -7.69 14.26
N SER A 90 14.03 -6.46 14.77
CA SER A 90 13.91 -6.14 16.20
C SER A 90 12.49 -5.73 16.63
N SER A 91 11.57 -5.54 15.68
CA SER A 91 10.23 -5.01 15.93
C SER A 91 9.24 -6.04 16.50
N THR A 92 9.69 -7.28 16.77
CA THR A 92 8.92 -8.33 17.46
C THR A 92 8.94 -8.17 18.99
N VAL A 93 9.84 -7.32 19.50
CA VAL A 93 9.98 -6.98 20.91
C VAL A 93 9.45 -5.56 21.15
N GLN A 94 9.04 -5.26 22.38
CA GLN A 94 8.53 -3.94 22.72
C GLN A 94 9.60 -2.85 22.55
N GLN A 95 9.27 -1.80 21.81
CA GLN A 95 10.13 -0.65 21.52
C GLN A 95 9.33 0.66 21.60
N PRO A 96 9.98 1.79 21.95
CA PRO A 96 9.29 3.08 22.11
C PRO A 96 8.90 3.75 20.78
N GLU A 97 9.64 3.49 19.71
CA GLU A 97 9.51 4.16 18.42
C GLU A 97 9.50 3.14 17.26
N PRO A 98 8.91 3.46 16.10
CA PRO A 98 8.93 2.58 14.94
C PRO A 98 10.35 2.47 14.36
N PRO A 99 10.67 1.37 13.64
CA PRO A 99 11.99 1.19 13.05
C PRO A 99 12.28 2.31 12.02
N PRO A 100 13.49 2.90 12.03
CA PRO A 100 13.85 3.90 11.02
C PRO A 100 13.93 3.26 9.62
N PRO A 101 13.71 4.04 8.55
CA PRO A 101 13.93 3.55 7.19
C PRO A 101 15.39 3.15 6.99
N ALA A 102 15.63 1.93 6.48
CA ALA A 102 16.95 1.50 6.04
C ALA A 102 17.36 2.15 4.72
N HIS A 103 16.38 2.65 3.95
CA HIS A 103 16.59 3.41 2.73
C HIS A 103 15.55 4.56 2.65
N PRO A 104 15.92 5.78 2.21
CA PRO A 104 15.03 6.96 2.16
C PRO A 104 13.83 6.83 1.20
N GLY A 105 13.81 5.77 0.41
CA GLY A 105 12.74 5.39 -0.49
C GLY A 105 12.94 5.85 -1.94
N CYS A 106 12.30 5.15 -2.87
CA CYS A 106 12.29 5.48 -4.29
C CYS A 106 10.90 5.97 -4.68
N ARG A 107 10.86 7.09 -5.41
CA ARG A 107 9.61 7.72 -5.88
C ARG A 107 9.17 7.08 -7.21
N ASP A 108 8.15 7.63 -7.84
CA ASP A 108 7.58 7.23 -9.14
C ASP A 108 6.58 6.06 -9.10
N PHE A 109 6.16 5.65 -7.91
CA PHE A 109 5.02 4.73 -7.73
C PHE A 109 3.71 5.48 -7.43
N ALA A 110 3.75 6.82 -7.45
CA ALA A 110 2.54 7.63 -7.33
C ALA A 110 1.66 7.41 -8.56
N VAL A 111 0.38 7.09 -8.34
CA VAL A 111 -0.60 7.11 -9.43
C VAL A 111 -1.02 8.56 -9.62
N PRO A 112 -1.03 9.10 -10.86
CA PRO A 112 -1.58 10.42 -11.11
C PRO A 112 -3.05 10.47 -10.69
N GLY A 113 -3.32 11.04 -9.51
CA GLY A 113 -4.68 11.41 -9.13
C GLY A 113 -5.19 12.53 -10.04
N PRO A 114 -6.51 12.71 -10.16
CA PRO A 114 -7.04 13.86 -10.88
C PRO A 114 -6.55 15.14 -10.19
N SER A 115 -5.72 15.90 -10.90
CA SER A 115 -5.48 17.29 -10.55
C SER A 115 -6.86 17.96 -10.45
N ARG A 116 -7.22 18.51 -9.28
CA ARG A 116 -8.40 19.37 -9.14
C ARG A 116 -8.22 20.57 -10.07
N ARG A 117 -8.65 20.47 -11.32
CA ARG A 117 -8.76 21.65 -12.18
C ARG A 117 -9.82 22.53 -11.53
N ARG A 118 -9.42 23.71 -11.04
CA ARG A 118 -10.38 24.72 -10.59
C ARG A 118 -11.31 25.00 -11.78
N ALA A 119 -12.60 24.75 -11.59
CA ALA A 119 -13.62 25.05 -12.58
C ALA A 119 -13.48 26.52 -13.03
N ARG A 120 -13.49 26.77 -14.34
CA ARG A 120 -13.74 28.10 -14.89
C ARG A 120 -15.24 28.40 -14.74
N PRO A 121 -15.64 29.56 -14.21
CA PRO A 121 -17.06 29.85 -14.01
C PRO A 121 -17.69 30.29 -15.33
N SER A 122 -18.39 29.36 -16.00
CA SER A 122 -19.52 29.70 -16.89
C SER A 122 -20.41 28.46 -17.06
N HIS A 123 -21.46 28.38 -16.24
CA HIS A 123 -22.65 27.53 -16.34
C HIS A 123 -22.50 26.00 -16.45
N ALA A 124 -21.30 25.43 -16.29
CA ALA A 124 -21.09 24.01 -16.03
C ALA A 124 -20.19 23.85 -14.80
N ILE A 125 -20.66 23.11 -13.78
CA ILE A 125 -19.78 22.65 -12.71
C ILE A 125 -19.00 21.46 -13.28
N ASP A 126 -17.78 21.71 -13.76
CA ASP A 126 -16.84 20.66 -14.14
C ASP A 126 -16.38 19.94 -12.87
N LEU A 127 -16.91 18.73 -12.65
CA LEU A 127 -16.60 17.90 -11.49
C LEU A 127 -15.53 16.83 -11.75
N GLY A 128 -14.97 16.75 -12.98
CA GLY A 128 -13.75 15.96 -13.28
C GLY A 128 -13.86 14.43 -13.27
N GLU A 129 -12.79 13.77 -13.73
CA GLU A 129 -12.51 12.33 -13.61
C GLU A 129 -12.02 12.02 -12.18
N PHE A 130 -12.46 10.93 -11.55
CA PHE A 130 -11.97 10.51 -10.23
C PHE A 130 -11.15 9.23 -10.34
N THR A 131 -9.92 9.25 -9.82
CA THR A 131 -9.03 8.07 -9.72
C THR A 131 -8.76 7.78 -8.26
N GLU A 132 -9.12 6.59 -7.80
CA GLU A 132 -8.91 6.14 -6.43
C GLU A 132 -8.09 4.84 -6.42
N VAL A 133 -6.98 4.84 -5.68
CA VAL A 133 -6.22 3.61 -5.40
C VAL A 133 -6.89 2.94 -4.22
N TYR A 134 -7.50 1.78 -4.44
CA TYR A 134 -8.15 1.03 -3.36
C TYR A 134 -7.25 -0.07 -2.79
N SER A 135 -6.14 -0.40 -3.46
CA SER A 135 -5.20 -1.40 -2.97
C SER A 135 -3.82 -1.28 -3.62
N SER A 136 -2.76 -1.49 -2.84
CA SER A 136 -1.39 -1.57 -3.33
C SER A 136 -0.65 -2.77 -2.75
N HIS A 137 0.18 -3.41 -3.56
CA HIS A 137 0.95 -4.58 -3.15
C HIS A 137 2.40 -4.46 -3.60
N VAL A 138 3.31 -4.97 -2.77
CA VAL A 138 4.71 -5.25 -3.13
C VAL A 138 4.88 -6.76 -3.08
N ILE A 139 5.38 -7.33 -4.17
CA ILE A 139 5.49 -8.79 -4.36
C ILE A 139 6.94 -9.12 -4.71
N HIS A 140 7.55 -10.06 -3.99
CA HIS A 140 8.90 -10.52 -4.32
C HIS A 140 8.85 -11.56 -5.45
N LEU A 141 9.58 -11.30 -6.53
CA LEU A 141 9.66 -12.16 -7.71
C LEU A 141 10.90 -13.07 -7.71
N GLY A 142 11.78 -12.94 -6.71
CA GLY A 142 13.10 -13.57 -6.67
C GLY A 142 14.20 -12.73 -7.32
N ASP A 143 15.45 -13.06 -7.02
CA ASP A 143 16.64 -12.40 -7.56
C ASP A 143 16.63 -10.88 -7.36
N SER A 144 16.25 -10.42 -6.16
CA SER A 144 16.12 -8.99 -5.83
C SER A 144 15.13 -8.20 -6.71
N LYS A 145 14.23 -8.88 -7.42
CA LYS A 145 13.19 -8.25 -8.23
C LYS A 145 11.87 -8.20 -7.49
N LEU A 146 11.22 -7.06 -7.56
CA LEU A 146 9.92 -6.79 -6.97
C LEU A 146 8.92 -6.42 -8.07
N CYS A 147 7.64 -6.68 -7.81
CA CYS A 147 6.53 -6.05 -8.52
C CYS A 147 5.78 -5.15 -7.56
N VAL A 148 5.66 -3.87 -7.90
CA VAL A 148 4.71 -2.96 -7.26
C VAL A 148 3.43 -3.00 -8.08
N ALA A 149 2.34 -3.47 -7.48
CA ALA A 149 1.04 -3.57 -8.10
C ALA A 149 0.07 -2.60 -7.44
N LYS A 150 -0.40 -1.59 -8.18
CA LYS A 150 -1.42 -0.65 -7.73
C LYS A 150 -2.73 -0.89 -8.44
N LEU A 151 -3.80 -1.10 -7.67
CA LEU A 151 -5.14 -1.29 -8.17
C LEU A 151 -5.95 -0.03 -7.93
N TYR A 152 -6.59 0.46 -8.98
CA TYR A 152 -7.36 1.68 -8.91
C TYR A 152 -8.67 1.57 -9.68
N THR A 153 -9.65 2.31 -9.19
CA THR A 153 -10.92 2.53 -9.86
C THR A 153 -10.91 3.94 -10.43
N VAL A 154 -11.24 4.05 -11.71
CA VAL A 154 -11.47 5.31 -12.39
C VAL A 154 -12.96 5.44 -12.65
N SER A 155 -13.59 6.41 -12.01
CA SER A 155 -15.01 6.71 -12.21
C SER A 155 -15.14 7.84 -13.21
N ARG A 156 -15.78 7.55 -14.35
CA ARG A 156 -16.17 8.56 -15.35
C ARG A 156 -17.68 8.73 -15.30
N ARG A 157 -18.17 9.95 -15.03
CA ARG A 157 -19.61 10.21 -15.14
C ARG A 157 -20.01 10.31 -16.61
N GLY A 158 -21.12 9.66 -16.99
CA GLY A 158 -21.65 9.70 -18.36
C GLY A 158 -21.87 11.14 -18.87
N THR A 159 -21.79 11.35 -20.18
CA THR A 159 -21.89 12.66 -20.86
C THR A 159 -23.30 13.24 -20.92
N CYS A 160 -24.22 12.80 -20.05
CA CYS A 160 -25.64 13.19 -20.10
C CYS A 160 -25.80 14.64 -19.63
N THR A 161 -26.37 15.51 -20.47
CA THR A 161 -26.65 16.92 -20.16
C THR A 161 -28.04 17.15 -19.57
N GLU A 162 -28.78 16.09 -19.25
CA GLU A 162 -30.20 16.17 -18.86
C GLU A 162 -30.43 15.62 -17.43
N TYR A 163 -31.38 16.21 -16.71
CA TYR A 163 -31.66 15.95 -15.29
C TYR A 163 -32.22 14.53 -14.99
N CYS A 164 -32.41 13.70 -16.02
CA CYS A 164 -33.20 12.47 -15.99
C CYS A 164 -32.35 11.17 -16.00
N CYS A 165 -31.03 11.29 -16.11
CA CYS A 165 -30.14 10.13 -16.21
C CYS A 165 -29.67 9.78 -14.80
N ASP A 166 -30.18 8.67 -14.23
CA ASP A 166 -29.53 8.04 -13.07
C ASP A 166 -28.04 7.90 -13.40
N PHE A 167 -27.19 8.43 -12.53
CA PHE A 167 -25.78 8.62 -12.85
C PHE A 167 -25.03 7.29 -12.87
N GLU A 168 -25.14 6.53 -13.96
CA GLU A 168 -24.24 5.43 -14.23
C GLU A 168 -22.82 6.02 -14.40
N SER A 169 -21.99 5.86 -13.37
CA SER A 169 -20.56 6.06 -13.50
C SER A 169 -19.97 4.85 -14.21
N ASP A 170 -19.28 5.09 -15.33
CA ASP A 170 -18.42 4.08 -15.94
C ASP A 170 -17.20 3.92 -15.02
N GLU A 171 -17.30 2.95 -14.11
CA GLU A 171 -16.21 2.54 -13.24
C GLU A 171 -15.29 1.58 -14.00
N ARG A 172 -14.06 2.01 -14.19
CA ARG A 172 -13.03 1.21 -14.83
C ARG A 172 -11.98 0.84 -13.81
N ASN A 173 -11.81 -0.46 -13.61
CA ASN A 173 -10.75 -0.96 -12.76
C ASN A 173 -9.49 -1.20 -13.59
N PHE A 174 -8.37 -0.81 -13.01
CA PHE A 174 -7.06 -0.97 -13.62
C PHE A 174 -6.04 -1.45 -12.61
N ALA A 175 -5.05 -2.16 -13.10
CA ALA A 175 -3.83 -2.48 -12.38
C ALA A 175 -2.65 -1.82 -13.10
N VAL A 176 -1.83 -1.07 -12.38
CA VAL A 176 -0.51 -0.67 -12.85
C VAL A 176 0.51 -1.58 -12.17
N LEU A 177 1.23 -2.34 -12.97
CA LEU A 177 2.30 -3.22 -12.52
C LEU A 177 3.62 -2.58 -12.91
N THR A 178 4.44 -2.27 -11.90
CA THR A 178 5.77 -1.70 -12.07
C THR A 178 6.81 -2.72 -11.64
N GLY A 179 7.68 -3.10 -12.57
CA GLY A 179 8.83 -3.92 -12.26
C GLY A 179 9.87 -3.09 -11.50
N VAL A 180 10.47 -3.66 -10.47
CA VAL A 180 11.50 -3.01 -9.66
C VAL A 180 12.65 -3.99 -9.44
N GLU A 181 13.87 -3.49 -9.47
CA GLU A 181 15.07 -4.25 -9.13
C GLU A 181 15.81 -3.52 -8.03
N VAL A 182 16.20 -4.25 -6.99
CA VAL A 182 16.95 -3.71 -5.88
C VAL A 182 18.39 -4.17 -6.00
N VAL A 183 19.33 -3.22 -5.95
CA VAL A 183 20.76 -3.49 -6.09
C VAL A 183 21.52 -2.88 -4.92
N ARG A 184 22.58 -3.55 -4.47
CA ARG A 184 23.54 -2.97 -3.52
C ARG A 184 24.73 -2.40 -4.29
N GLY A 185 25.08 -1.16 -3.97
CA GLY A 185 26.28 -0.50 -4.47
C GLY A 185 27.55 -1.03 -3.80
N HIS A 186 28.70 -0.52 -4.24
CA HIS A 186 29.99 -0.87 -3.66
C HIS A 186 30.11 -0.43 -2.19
N ASP A 187 29.43 0.65 -1.81
CA ASP A 187 29.46 1.21 -0.46
C ASP A 187 28.32 0.67 0.43
N ASP A 188 27.76 -0.49 0.07
CA ASP A 188 26.56 -1.10 0.64
C ASP A 188 25.28 -0.24 0.53
N GLU A 189 25.34 0.85 -0.24
CA GLU A 189 24.19 1.70 -0.53
C GLU A 189 23.15 0.93 -1.35
N LEU A 190 21.95 0.81 -0.79
CA LEU A 190 20.82 0.21 -1.49
C LEU A 190 20.31 1.17 -2.56
N ARG A 191 20.11 0.69 -3.78
CA ARG A 191 19.49 1.45 -4.87
C ARG A 191 18.30 0.67 -5.40
N ILE A 192 17.21 1.38 -5.61
CA ILE A 192 15.97 0.84 -6.17
C ILE A 192 15.87 1.35 -7.60
N ILE A 193 15.84 0.42 -8.56
CA ILE A 193 15.77 0.69 -9.98
C ILE A 193 14.34 0.40 -10.44
N THR A 194 13.66 1.44 -10.91
CA THR A 194 12.31 1.33 -11.47
C THR A 194 12.38 0.96 -12.94
N HIS A 195 11.76 -0.17 -13.30
CA HIS A 195 11.63 -0.62 -14.68
C HIS A 195 10.31 -0.13 -15.31
N LYS A 196 9.98 -0.64 -16.50
CA LYS A 196 8.75 -0.26 -17.20
C LYS A 196 7.51 -0.59 -16.36
N SER A 197 6.57 0.35 -16.34
CA SER A 197 5.22 0.14 -15.80
C SER A 197 4.26 -0.25 -16.91
N GLN A 198 3.42 -1.25 -16.68
CA GLN A 198 2.34 -1.64 -17.59
C GLN A 198 0.98 -1.46 -16.93
N ARG A 199 0.03 -0.92 -17.68
CA ARG A 199 -1.36 -0.74 -17.26
C ARG A 199 -2.24 -1.83 -17.86
N TYR A 200 -3.00 -2.49 -17.01
CA TYR A 200 -3.99 -3.49 -17.38
C TYR A 200 -5.37 -2.97 -17.00
N ARG A 201 -6.34 -3.09 -17.90
CA ARG A 201 -7.75 -2.84 -17.62
C ARG A 201 -8.43 -4.17 -17.39
N PHE A 202 -9.20 -4.29 -16.32
CA PHE A 202 -10.08 -5.44 -16.13
C PHE A 202 -11.52 -4.95 -16.04
N GLY A 203 -12.42 -5.60 -16.80
CA GLY A 203 -13.85 -5.28 -16.79
C GLY A 203 -14.59 -5.95 -15.62
N GLU A 204 -15.92 -5.85 -15.60
CA GLU A 204 -16.80 -6.44 -14.58
C GLU A 204 -16.58 -7.96 -14.34
N ARG A 205 -15.97 -8.66 -15.31
CA ARG A 205 -15.66 -10.11 -15.22
C ARG A 205 -14.23 -10.43 -14.76
N TYR A 206 -13.45 -9.44 -14.31
CA TYR A 206 -12.05 -9.59 -13.87
C TYR A 206 -11.09 -10.20 -14.91
N ILE A 207 -11.44 -10.15 -16.20
CA ILE A 207 -10.56 -10.59 -17.29
C ILE A 207 -9.62 -9.43 -17.65
N PRO A 208 -8.29 -9.57 -17.49
CA PRO A 208 -7.35 -8.49 -17.80
C PRO A 208 -7.19 -8.31 -19.32
N THR A 209 -7.21 -7.07 -19.77
CA THR A 209 -6.81 -6.64 -21.11
C THR A 209 -5.66 -5.64 -20.98
N SER A 210 -4.54 -5.90 -21.66
CA SER A 210 -3.42 -4.95 -21.68
C SER A 210 -3.84 -3.67 -22.39
N VAL A 211 -3.56 -2.52 -21.79
CA VAL A 211 -3.77 -1.21 -22.42
C VAL A 211 -2.42 -0.52 -22.50
N LEU A 212 -1.96 -0.27 -23.73
CA LEU A 212 -0.74 0.49 -23.97
C LEU A 212 -0.80 1.89 -23.33
#